data_AF-A0A034V0Z2-F1
#
_entry.id   AF-A0A034V0Z2-F1
#
_cell.length_a   1.000
_cell.length_b   1.000
_cell.length_c   1.000
_cell.angle_alpha   90.00
_cell.angle_beta   90.00
_cell.angle_gamma   90.00
#
_symmetry.space_group_name_H-M   'P 1'
#
loop_
_entity.id
_entity.type
_entity.pdbx_description
1 polymer ?
#
loop_
_entity_poly.entity_id
_entity_poly.type
_entity_poly.pdbx_seq_one_letter_code
_entity_poly.pdbx_strand_id
1 'polypeptide(L)'
;QTDINSSNQITFYLHLRRGGIDKVDANAYELVKFVGYFRNDVNLDSIQSQNTLALPRIFQMNPSAEVDKKLIFVGTGRIQTPQLIREMSAIDPTCNEFTSKHSMEWKFLFLDHRAPPIIGYMPFEVLGTSGYDYYHFDDLESIVACHEELMQKGECKSCYYRFLTK
;
A
#
# COMPACT_ATOMS: atom_id res chain seq x y z
N GLN A 1 24.47 -18.51 -15.08
CA GLN A 1 24.31 -17.73 -13.84
C GLN A 1 25.19 -16.50 -14.02
N THR A 2 24.62 -15.33 -14.27
CA THR A 2 25.42 -14.11 -14.45
C THR A 2 25.87 -13.62 -13.08
N ASP A 3 27.19 -13.54 -12.87
CA ASP A 3 27.78 -13.04 -11.65
C ASP A 3 27.27 -11.63 -11.33
N ILE A 4 26.86 -11.42 -10.07
CA ILE A 4 26.42 -10.13 -9.56
C ILE A 4 27.68 -9.27 -9.32
N ASN A 5 28.33 -8.84 -10.40
CA ASN A 5 29.39 -7.85 -10.36
C ASN A 5 28.79 -6.45 -10.56
N SER A 6 29.35 -5.45 -9.86
CA SER A 6 28.98 -4.03 -9.96
C SER A 6 29.02 -3.49 -11.40
N SER A 7 29.71 -4.17 -12.32
CA SER A 7 29.77 -3.85 -13.75
C SER A 7 28.44 -4.01 -14.49
N ASN A 8 27.51 -4.83 -14.00
CA ASN A 8 26.24 -5.14 -14.67
C ASN A 8 25.03 -4.44 -14.03
N GLN A 9 25.28 -3.54 -13.08
CA GLN A 9 24.25 -2.76 -12.44
C GLN A 9 23.79 -1.63 -13.36
N ILE A 10 22.48 -1.54 -13.57
CA ILE A 10 21.83 -0.46 -14.30
C ILE A 10 20.96 0.32 -13.33
N THR A 11 21.09 1.64 -13.41
CA THR A 11 20.27 2.59 -12.65
C THR A 11 19.55 3.52 -13.60
N PHE A 12 18.24 3.67 -13.42
CA PHE A 12 17.43 4.63 -14.17
C PHE A 12 16.29 5.16 -13.32
N TYR A 13 15.64 6.22 -13.82
CA TYR A 13 14.51 6.86 -13.15
C TYR A 13 13.31 6.84 -14.08
N LEU A 14 12.13 6.55 -13.54
CA LEU A 14 10.85 6.62 -14.26
C LEU A 14 9.80 7.31 -13.40
N HIS A 15 8.86 7.99 -14.04
CA HIS A 15 7.64 8.44 -13.40
C HIS A 15 6.61 7.32 -13.49
N LEU A 16 6.21 6.78 -12.34
CA LEU A 16 5.16 5.76 -12.26
C LEU A 16 3.86 6.40 -11.76
N ARG A 17 2.76 6.10 -12.45
CA ARG A 17 1.43 6.60 -12.07
C ARG A 17 1.01 5.98 -10.73
N ARG A 18 0.53 6.80 -9.79
CA ARG A 18 -0.03 6.31 -8.53
C ARG A 18 -1.34 5.58 -8.78
N GLY A 19 -1.52 4.41 -8.16
CA GLY A 19 -2.82 3.78 -8.00
C GLY A 19 -3.51 4.31 -6.75
N GLY A 20 -4.82 4.57 -6.82
CA GLY A 20 -5.62 5.06 -5.70
C GLY A 20 -7.11 4.85 -5.97
N ILE A 21 -7.90 4.77 -4.89
CA ILE A 21 -9.36 4.56 -4.93
C ILE A 21 -10.06 5.82 -5.43
N ASP A 22 -9.55 6.99 -5.05
CA ASP A 22 -10.11 8.28 -5.44
C ASP A 22 -9.51 8.79 -6.75
N LYS A 23 -10.40 9.07 -7.73
CA LYS A 23 -10.05 9.69 -9.02
C LYS A 23 -9.64 11.16 -8.90
N VAL A 24 -9.44 11.67 -7.69
CA VAL A 24 -9.18 13.09 -7.43
C VAL A 24 -7.89 13.55 -8.08
N ASP A 25 -6.93 12.64 -8.30
CA ASP A 25 -5.67 12.97 -8.96
C ASP A 25 -5.34 11.98 -10.09
N ALA A 26 -6.14 12.04 -11.15
CA ALA A 26 -6.05 11.12 -12.30
C ALA A 26 -4.64 11.06 -12.94
N ASN A 27 -3.79 12.07 -12.68
CA ASN A 27 -2.44 12.23 -13.23
C ASN A 27 -1.35 12.37 -12.15
N ALA A 28 -1.54 11.80 -10.96
CA ALA A 28 -0.46 11.76 -9.98
C ALA A 28 0.63 10.75 -10.39
N TYR A 29 1.87 11.23 -10.56
CA TYR A 29 3.03 10.40 -10.84
C TYR A 29 4.08 10.56 -9.74
N GLU A 30 4.79 9.48 -9.41
CA GLU A 30 5.96 9.53 -8.54
C GLU A 30 7.23 9.15 -9.27
N LEU A 31 8.30 9.87 -8.96
CA LEU A 31 9.63 9.55 -9.46
C LEU A 31 10.19 8.36 -8.70
N VAL A 32 10.46 7.27 -9.42
CA VAL A 32 10.99 6.02 -8.87
C VAL A 32 12.37 5.75 -9.45
N LYS A 33 13.35 5.57 -8.56
CA LYS A 33 14.69 5.13 -8.89
C LYS A 33 14.73 3.61 -8.94
N PHE A 34 15.05 3.05 -10.10
CA PHE A 34 15.31 1.63 -10.26
C PHE A 34 16.80 1.36 -10.19
N VAL A 35 17.17 0.32 -9.46
CA VAL A 35 18.53 -0.24 -9.42
C VAL A 35 18.40 -1.74 -9.62
N GLY A 36 19.05 -2.28 -10.65
CA GLY A 36 18.91 -3.69 -11.00
C GLY A 36 19.90 -4.15 -12.04
N TYR A 37 19.66 -5.31 -12.62
CA TYR A 37 20.48 -5.93 -13.66
C TYR A 37 19.63 -6.79 -14.58
N PHE A 38 20.13 -7.06 -15.78
CA PHE A 38 19.50 -8.01 -16.68
C PHE A 38 19.97 -9.44 -16.39
N ARG A 39 19.04 -10.39 -16.47
CA ARG A 39 19.35 -11.82 -16.43
C ARG A 39 18.43 -12.58 -17.39
N ASN A 40 18.84 -13.74 -17.86
CA ASN A 40 17.96 -14.62 -18.62
C ASN A 40 17.00 -15.37 -17.69
N ASP A 41 15.73 -15.39 -18.05
CA ASP A 41 14.69 -16.17 -17.40
C ASP A 41 14.83 -17.65 -17.79
N VAL A 42 15.14 -18.47 -16.80
CA VAL A 42 15.40 -19.91 -16.96
C VAL A 42 14.07 -20.69 -17.02
N ASN A 43 12.94 -20.10 -16.60
CA ASN A 43 11.64 -20.76 -16.55
C ASN A 43 10.82 -20.68 -17.85
N LEU A 44 11.30 -19.98 -18.89
CA LEU A 44 10.57 -19.91 -20.17
C LEU A 44 10.65 -21.20 -21.00
N ASP A 45 11.53 -22.14 -20.67
CA ASP A 45 11.69 -23.39 -21.42
C ASP A 45 10.54 -24.39 -21.18
N SER A 46 9.65 -24.16 -20.20
CA SER A 46 8.49 -25.02 -19.92
C SER A 46 7.15 -24.53 -20.47
N ILE A 47 7.08 -23.35 -21.11
CA ILE A 47 5.84 -22.80 -21.69
C ILE A 47 5.94 -22.83 -23.22
N GLN A 48 6.01 -24.03 -23.80
CA GLN A 48 5.90 -24.22 -25.25
C GLN A 48 4.45 -24.22 -25.79
N SER A 49 3.45 -23.90 -24.96
CA SER A 49 2.06 -24.03 -25.40
C SER A 49 1.18 -22.91 -24.85
N GLN A 50 0.73 -22.04 -25.76
CA GLN A 50 -0.58 -21.38 -25.73
C GLN A 50 -0.81 -20.08 -24.94
N ASN A 51 0.14 -19.15 -24.81
CA ASN A 51 -0.29 -17.76 -24.64
C ASN A 51 0.71 -16.77 -25.21
N THR A 52 0.34 -16.15 -26.34
CA THR A 52 0.98 -14.96 -26.89
C THR A 52 0.77 -13.80 -25.91
N LEU A 53 1.55 -13.78 -24.82
CA LEU A 53 1.71 -12.59 -24.00
C LEU A 53 2.16 -11.47 -24.94
N ALA A 54 1.28 -10.48 -25.12
CA ALA A 54 1.48 -9.40 -26.07
C ALA A 54 2.86 -8.77 -25.85
N LEU A 55 3.72 -8.85 -26.87
CA LEU A 55 5.04 -8.22 -26.84
C LEU A 55 4.85 -6.73 -26.50
N PRO A 56 5.68 -6.15 -25.62
CA PRO A 56 5.70 -4.71 -25.40
C PRO A 56 5.75 -3.97 -26.74
N ARG A 57 4.89 -2.95 -26.93
CA ARG A 57 4.74 -2.21 -28.20
C ARG A 57 6.05 -1.78 -28.85
N ILE A 58 7.09 -1.51 -28.06
CA ILE A 58 8.44 -1.18 -28.53
C ILE A 58 9.03 -2.23 -29.48
N PHE A 59 8.79 -3.52 -29.24
CA PHE A 59 9.31 -4.60 -30.08
C PHE A 59 8.48 -4.85 -31.34
N GLN A 60 7.25 -4.32 -31.41
CA GLN A 60 6.49 -4.31 -32.65
C GLN A 60 6.99 -3.24 -33.64
N MET A 61 7.69 -2.20 -33.16
CA MET A 61 8.17 -1.09 -34.02
C MET A 61 9.56 -1.33 -34.62
N ASN A 62 10.32 -2.33 -34.15
CA ASN A 62 11.63 -2.69 -34.71
C ASN A 62 11.72 -4.22 -34.95
N PRO A 63 11.31 -4.72 -36.13
CA PRO A 63 11.31 -6.15 -36.46
C PRO A 63 12.72 -6.76 -36.57
N SER A 64 13.74 -5.91 -36.77
CA SER A 64 15.14 -6.30 -37.00
C SER A 64 15.95 -6.47 -35.71
N ALA A 65 15.39 -6.11 -34.55
CA ALA A 65 16.06 -6.28 -33.28
C ALA A 65 15.89 -7.73 -32.80
N GLU A 66 16.95 -8.56 -32.91
CA GLU A 66 17.03 -9.85 -32.23
C GLU A 66 17.16 -9.60 -30.71
N VAL A 67 16.03 -9.39 -30.05
CA VAL A 67 15.98 -9.28 -28.59
C VAL A 67 15.79 -10.68 -28.04
N ASP A 68 16.75 -11.13 -27.22
CA ASP A 68 16.61 -12.39 -26.48
C ASP A 68 15.36 -12.30 -25.62
N LYS A 69 14.30 -13.03 -26.04
CA LYS A 69 12.99 -13.03 -25.40
C LYS A 69 13.03 -13.55 -23.96
N LYS A 70 14.16 -14.12 -23.54
CA LYS A 70 14.41 -14.57 -22.16
C LYS A 70 15.01 -13.48 -21.28
N LEU A 71 15.49 -12.36 -21.83
CA LEU A 71 16.18 -11.34 -21.04
C LEU A 71 15.18 -10.53 -20.21
N ILE A 72 15.25 -10.66 -18.88
CA ILE A 72 14.42 -9.92 -17.92
C ILE A 72 15.26 -8.94 -17.10
N PHE A 73 14.70 -7.78 -16.79
CA PHE A 73 15.27 -6.85 -15.83
C PHE A 73 14.78 -7.20 -14.42
N VAL A 74 15.71 -7.42 -13.49
CA VAL A 74 15.41 -7.62 -12.08
C VAL A 74 16.05 -6.51 -11.28
N GLY A 75 15.24 -5.78 -10.52
CA GLY A 75 15.71 -4.65 -9.75
C GLY A 75 14.75 -4.24 -8.65
N THR A 76 15.24 -3.35 -7.79
CA THR A 76 14.46 -2.69 -6.76
C THR A 76 14.09 -1.29 -7.21
N GLY A 77 12.80 -0.96 -7.19
CA GLY A 77 12.30 0.41 -7.35
C GLY A 77 12.16 1.09 -6.00
N ARG A 78 12.74 2.27 -5.83
CA ARG A 78 12.58 3.12 -4.65
C ARG A 78 11.94 4.44 -5.05
N ILE A 79 10.78 4.74 -4.47
CA ILE A 79 10.13 6.04 -4.61
C ILE A 79 11.05 7.11 -3.99
N GLN A 80 11.33 8.17 -4.74
CA GLN A 80 12.27 9.21 -4.31
C GLN A 80 11.65 10.19 -3.31
N THR A 81 10.33 10.38 -3.39
CA THR A 81 9.55 11.14 -2.40
C THR A 81 9.38 10.29 -1.13
N PRO A 82 9.88 10.73 0.03
CA PRO A 82 9.69 10.00 1.28
C PRO A 82 8.20 10.01 1.64
N GLN A 83 7.57 8.85 1.67
CA GLN A 83 6.20 8.66 2.14
C GLN A 83 6.25 8.34 3.64
N LEU A 84 6.14 9.38 4.47
CA LEU A 84 6.26 9.27 5.94
C LEU A 84 5.05 8.58 6.58
N ILE A 85 3.90 8.58 5.92
CA ILE A 85 2.67 7.92 6.36
C ILE A 85 2.21 7.03 5.22
N ARG A 86 2.01 5.73 5.49
CA ARG A 86 1.56 4.75 4.50
C ARG A 86 0.45 3.89 5.09
N GLU A 87 -0.56 3.63 4.28
CA GLU A 87 -1.61 2.66 4.58
C GLU A 87 -1.06 1.22 4.59
N MET A 88 -1.40 0.45 5.63
CA MET A 88 -1.02 -0.96 5.73
C MET A 88 -1.92 -1.81 4.82
N SER A 89 -1.39 -2.25 3.67
CA SER A 89 -2.16 -2.99 2.65
C SER A 89 -2.22 -4.52 2.87
N ALA A 90 -1.47 -5.08 3.83
CA ALA A 90 -1.44 -6.53 4.05
C ALA A 90 -1.61 -6.84 5.53
N ILE A 91 -2.84 -7.19 5.91
CA ILE A 91 -3.22 -7.54 7.28
C ILE A 91 -3.53 -9.04 7.29
N ASP A 92 -2.85 -9.81 8.14
CA ASP A 92 -3.18 -11.22 8.38
C ASP A 92 -4.63 -11.29 8.94
N PRO A 93 -5.54 -12.03 8.30
CA PRO A 93 -6.97 -11.99 8.62
C PRO A 93 -7.33 -12.66 9.96
N THR A 94 -6.41 -13.32 10.66
CA THR A 94 -6.79 -14.23 11.76
C THR A 94 -6.74 -13.66 13.17
N CYS A 95 -6.19 -12.45 13.42
CA CYS A 95 -6.05 -11.95 14.80
C CYS A 95 -6.00 -10.43 15.02
N ASN A 96 -6.49 -9.60 14.10
CA ASN A 96 -6.31 -8.15 14.17
C ASN A 96 -7.57 -7.37 14.57
N GLU A 97 -8.28 -7.82 15.61
CA GLU A 97 -9.35 -7.05 16.26
C GLU A 97 -8.89 -6.59 17.66
N PHE A 98 -9.36 -5.41 18.06
CA PHE A 98 -9.28 -4.95 19.44
C PHE A 98 -10.60 -4.30 19.87
N THR A 99 -10.81 -4.17 21.18
CA THR A 99 -11.97 -3.50 21.76
C THR A 99 -11.56 -2.23 22.49
N SER A 100 -12.31 -1.15 22.25
CA SER A 100 -12.22 0.10 23.00
C SER A 100 -13.59 0.54 23.51
N LYS A 101 -13.62 1.35 24.56
CA LYS A 101 -14.84 2.03 25.04
C LYS A 101 -14.60 3.53 25.03
N HIS A 102 -15.63 4.28 24.68
CA HIS A 102 -15.58 5.73 24.54
C HIS A 102 -16.64 6.40 25.41
N SER A 103 -16.34 7.62 25.86
CA SER A 103 -17.34 8.50 26.48
C SER A 103 -18.31 9.06 25.43
N MET A 104 -19.37 9.75 25.85
CA MET A 104 -20.24 10.49 24.93
C MET A 104 -19.51 11.62 24.18
N GLU A 105 -18.42 12.16 24.75
CA GLU A 105 -17.51 13.10 24.08
C GLU A 105 -16.50 12.41 23.13
N TRP A 106 -16.70 11.12 22.84
CA TRP A 106 -15.82 10.30 22.01
C TRP A 106 -14.37 10.20 22.50
N LYS A 107 -14.14 10.27 23.81
CA LYS A 107 -12.82 10.07 24.44
C LYS A 107 -12.65 8.64 24.88
N PHE A 108 -11.44 8.09 24.74
CA PHE A 108 -11.13 6.73 25.18
C PHE A 108 -11.28 6.60 26.70
N LEU A 109 -12.11 5.65 27.12
CA LEU A 109 -12.30 5.23 28.52
C LEU A 109 -11.65 3.88 28.81
N PHE A 110 -11.47 3.05 27.78
CA PHE A 110 -10.86 1.73 27.89
C PHE A 110 -10.25 1.31 26.56
N LEU A 111 -9.13 0.61 26.62
CA LEU A 111 -8.48 -0.05 25.51
C LEU A 111 -8.01 -1.43 25.96
N ASP A 112 -8.37 -2.49 25.23
CA ASP A 112 -7.95 -3.85 25.57
C ASP A 112 -6.46 -4.12 25.26
N HIS A 113 -5.95 -5.26 25.74
CA HIS A 113 -4.55 -5.65 25.57
C HIS A 113 -4.19 -6.09 24.14
N ARG A 114 -5.18 -6.24 23.24
CA ARG A 114 -4.96 -6.64 21.84
C ARG A 114 -4.66 -5.43 20.96
N ALA A 115 -5.03 -4.23 21.40
CA ALA A 115 -4.80 -3.00 20.66
C ALA A 115 -3.31 -2.66 20.43
N PRO A 116 -2.39 -2.74 21.41
CA PRO A 116 -1.01 -2.28 21.19
C PRO A 116 -0.27 -2.99 20.05
N PRO A 117 -0.40 -4.32 19.86
CA PRO A 117 0.13 -4.99 18.66
C PRO A 117 -0.46 -4.53 17.33
N ILE A 118 -1.68 -3.96 17.32
CA ILE A 118 -2.40 -3.56 16.10
C ILE A 118 -2.18 -2.08 15.79
N ILE A 119 -2.38 -1.19 16.77
CA ILE A 119 -2.32 0.27 16.59
C ILE A 119 -1.08 0.94 17.18
N GLY A 120 -0.26 0.20 17.94
CA GLY A 120 1.00 0.68 18.51
C GLY A 120 0.88 1.47 19.82
N TYR A 121 -0.32 1.89 20.22
CA TYR A 121 -0.55 2.64 21.45
C TYR A 121 -0.84 1.75 22.66
N MET A 122 -0.25 2.09 23.80
CA MET A 122 -0.64 1.53 25.09
C MET A 122 -1.86 2.27 25.67
N PRO A 123 -2.69 1.62 26.52
CA PRO A 123 -3.88 2.25 27.09
C PRO A 123 -3.61 3.62 27.73
N PHE A 124 -2.53 3.77 28.49
CA PHE A 124 -2.21 5.03 29.17
C PHE A 124 -1.85 6.18 28.22
N GLU A 125 -1.53 5.90 26.95
CA GLU A 125 -1.17 6.93 25.96
C GLU A 125 -2.41 7.54 25.30
N VAL A 126 -3.55 6.83 25.31
CA VAL A 126 -4.77 7.24 24.61
C VAL A 126 -5.95 7.50 25.54
N LEU A 127 -5.93 7.00 26.77
CA LEU A 127 -7.03 7.25 27.71
C LEU A 127 -7.23 8.75 27.94
N GLY A 128 -8.47 9.21 27.74
CA GLY A 128 -8.86 10.62 27.83
C GLY A 128 -8.63 11.46 26.57
N THR A 129 -7.92 10.96 25.56
CA THR A 129 -7.79 11.64 24.25
C THR A 129 -9.02 11.37 23.39
N SER A 130 -9.29 12.24 22.40
CA SER A 130 -10.45 12.07 21.53
C SER A 130 -10.15 11.06 20.43
N GLY A 131 -11.10 10.16 20.13
CA GLY A 131 -10.99 9.26 18.98
C GLY A 131 -10.81 10.00 17.65
N TYR A 132 -11.34 11.23 17.54
CA TYR A 132 -11.20 12.06 16.35
C TYR A 132 -9.75 12.51 16.07
N ASP A 133 -8.87 12.51 17.08
CA ASP A 133 -7.46 12.86 16.91
C ASP A 133 -6.70 11.82 16.08
N TYR A 134 -7.27 10.62 15.90
CA TYR A 134 -6.65 9.48 15.25
C TYR A 134 -7.29 9.12 13.91
N TYR A 135 -8.39 9.75 13.52
CA TYR A 135 -9.03 9.47 12.23
C TYR A 135 -8.39 10.30 11.10
N HIS A 136 -8.35 9.72 9.90
CA HIS A 136 -7.92 10.46 8.73
C HIS A 136 -8.93 11.56 8.38
N PHE A 137 -8.44 12.73 7.98
CA PHE A 137 -9.28 13.92 7.77
C PHE A 137 -10.38 13.70 6.72
N ASP A 138 -10.06 13.01 5.62
CA ASP A 138 -11.03 12.66 4.56
C ASP A 138 -12.17 11.74 5.06
N ASP A 139 -11.94 10.97 6.14
CA ASP A 139 -12.91 9.99 6.63
C ASP A 139 -13.83 10.60 7.70
N LEU A 140 -13.49 11.78 8.24
CA LEU A 140 -14.19 12.40 9.38
C LEU A 140 -15.68 12.62 9.11
N GLU A 141 -16.05 13.12 7.93
CA GLU A 141 -17.44 13.40 7.58
C GLU A 141 -18.30 12.12 7.66
N SER A 142 -17.79 11.02 7.10
CA SER A 142 -18.49 9.73 7.11
C SER A 142 -18.56 9.12 8.50
N ILE A 143 -17.51 9.28 9.32
CA ILE A 143 -17.48 8.79 10.70
C ILE A 143 -18.47 9.55 11.58
N VAL A 144 -18.51 10.89 11.47
CA VAL A 144 -19.45 11.73 12.23
C VAL A 144 -20.89 11.32 11.93
N ALA A 145 -21.23 11.09 10.67
CA ALA A 145 -22.55 10.58 10.30
C ALA A 145 -22.90 9.24 10.97
N CYS A 146 -21.94 8.30 11.04
CA CYS A 146 -22.13 7.04 11.78
C CYS A 146 -22.33 7.26 13.29
N HIS A 147 -21.63 8.22 13.89
CA HIS A 147 -21.79 8.53 15.33
C HIS A 147 -23.13 9.20 15.63
N GLU A 148 -23.62 10.08 14.75
CA GLU A 148 -24.97 10.65 14.88
C GLU A 148 -26.04 9.56 14.85
N GLU A 149 -25.90 8.58 13.95
CA GLU A 149 -26.78 7.41 13.88
C GLU A 149 -26.69 6.56 15.15
N LEU A 150 -25.47 6.31 15.67
CA LEU A 150 -25.24 5.59 16.92
C LEU A 150 -25.96 6.25 18.09
N MET A 151 -25.89 7.59 18.20
CA MET A 151 -26.55 8.34 19.26
C MET A 151 -28.08 8.25 19.19
N GLN A 152 -28.64 8.12 17.98
CA GLN A 152 -30.09 8.02 17.78
C GLN A 152 -30.61 6.60 18.00
N LYS A 153 -29.87 5.57 17.55
CA LYS A 153 -30.33 4.17 17.52
C LYS A 153 -29.78 3.31 18.67
N GLY A 154 -28.69 3.73 19.30
CA GLY A 154 -27.98 2.97 20.34
C GLY A 154 -27.00 1.92 19.80
N GLU A 155 -27.06 1.59 18.51
CA GLU A 155 -26.12 0.70 17.82
C GLU A 155 -25.88 1.19 16.38
N CYS A 156 -24.67 0.99 15.88
CA CYS A 156 -24.32 1.27 14.49
C CYS A 156 -23.13 0.41 14.05
N LYS A 157 -22.94 0.28 12.74
CA LYS A 157 -21.68 -0.18 12.14
C LYS A 157 -21.06 1.00 11.41
N SER A 158 -19.80 1.31 11.70
CA SER A 158 -19.10 2.38 11.00
C SER A 158 -18.89 2.08 9.52
N CYS A 159 -18.62 3.13 8.75
CA CYS A 159 -17.94 3.02 7.46
C CYS A 159 -16.52 2.45 7.61
N TYR A 160 -15.86 2.19 6.48
CA TYR A 160 -14.41 1.95 6.49
C TYR A 160 -13.70 3.29 6.70
N TYR A 161 -12.72 3.29 7.60
CA TYR A 161 -11.93 4.47 7.93
C TYR A 161 -10.48 4.10 8.18
N ARG A 162 -9.59 5.09 8.08
CA ARG A 162 -8.17 4.98 8.41
C ARG A 162 -7.92 5.50 9.82
N PHE A 163 -7.25 4.68 10.62
CA PHE A 163 -6.81 5.01 11.98
C PHE A 163 -5.29 5.22 11.98
N LEU A 164 -4.83 6.33 12.57
CA LEU A 164 -3.42 6.68 12.64
C LEU A 164 -2.72 5.85 13.72
N THR A 165 -1.91 4.88 13.31
CA THR A 165 -1.07 4.05 14.20
C THR A 165 0.16 4.83 14.69
N LYS A 166 0.81 4.35 15.75
CA LYS A 166 2.08 4.90 16.27
C LYS A 166 3.29 4.57 15.41
#